data_AF-A0A1S9TI08-F1
#
_entry.id   AF-A0A1S9TI08-F1
#
_cell.length_a   1.000
_cell.length_b   1.000
_cell.length_c   1.000
_cell.angle_alpha   90.00
_cell.angle_beta   90.00
_cell.angle_gamma   90.00
#
_symmetry.space_group_name_H-M   'P 1'
#
loop_
_entity.id
_entity.type
_entity.pdbx_description
1 polymer ?
#
loop_
_entity_poly.entity_id
_entity_poly.type
_entity_poly.pdbx_seq_one_letter_code
_entity_poly.pdbx_strand_id
1 'polypeptide(L)'
;MGNLKFQNITLFEFIVFIHSLQLASGMLIMPSPLATTAGTDGWISIILGWMVTSIIGVFIVLMLQKSPSKNFSQILKTYFGKWLGTIFLLLYAFYLFFAGFNTLLKATDIIKVWIFPSTPAYQIAILLLLPFIILSLSGIRALTSYSMLVFFFTAWMPLFLLFSLKSNYNPLHLLPIFKDGISPIIKATKETITPYAGLEIAYFIYPFLQKKQKAIKGILIANT
;
A
#
# COMPACT_ATOMS: atom_id res chain seq x y z
N MET A 1 -28.21 -15.21 0.92
CA MET A 1 -27.02 -15.57 1.73
C MET A 1 -26.36 -16.80 1.13
N GLY A 2 -25.58 -16.63 0.05
CA GLY A 2 -24.88 -17.73 -0.64
C GLY A 2 -23.40 -17.76 -0.24
N ASN A 3 -22.95 -18.90 0.29
CA ASN A 3 -21.56 -19.36 0.45
C ASN A 3 -20.45 -18.32 0.75
N LEU A 4 -20.47 -17.74 1.96
CA LEU A 4 -19.31 -17.04 2.54
C LEU A 4 -18.11 -17.97 2.86
N LYS A 5 -18.29 -19.30 2.85
CA LYS A 5 -17.23 -20.27 3.22
C LYS A 5 -16.02 -20.25 2.26
N PHE A 6 -16.20 -19.93 0.97
CA PHE A 6 -15.13 -19.88 -0.03
C PHE A 6 -14.42 -18.52 -0.13
N GLN A 7 -14.88 -17.50 0.60
CA GLN A 7 -14.29 -16.15 0.55
C GLN A 7 -13.46 -15.82 1.79
N ASN A 8 -13.16 -16.81 2.64
CA ASN A 8 -12.37 -16.60 3.84
C ASN A 8 -10.88 -16.44 3.50
N ILE A 9 -10.23 -15.48 4.17
CA ILE A 9 -8.84 -15.12 3.98
C ILE A 9 -8.09 -15.37 5.29
N THR A 10 -6.94 -16.02 5.20
CA THR A 10 -6.07 -16.29 6.34
C THR A 10 -5.40 -15.00 6.82
N LEU A 11 -4.84 -15.00 8.04
CA LEU A 11 -4.09 -13.84 8.53
C LEU A 11 -2.88 -13.53 7.65
N PHE A 12 -2.21 -14.56 7.13
CA PHE A 12 -1.05 -14.38 6.26
C PHE A 12 -1.43 -13.76 4.92
N GLU A 13 -2.48 -14.25 4.27
CA GLU A 13 -3.00 -13.65 3.03
C GLU A 13 -3.48 -12.21 3.25
N PHE A 14 -4.07 -11.89 4.40
CA PHE A 14 -4.44 -10.52 4.78
C PHE A 14 -3.20 -9.61 4.89
N ILE A 15 -2.15 -10.08 5.57
CA ILE A 15 -0.88 -9.34 5.70
C ILE A 15 -0.28 -9.09 4.32
N VAL A 16 -0.11 -10.16 3.55
CA VAL A 16 0.54 -10.11 2.23
C VAL A 16 -0.25 -9.22 1.27
N PHE A 17 -1.58 -9.30 1.27
CA PHE A 17 -2.40 -8.46 0.39
C PHE A 17 -2.21 -6.97 0.66
N ILE A 18 -2.24 -6.55 1.93
CA ILE A 18 -2.02 -5.15 2.31
C ILE A 18 -0.59 -4.72 1.99
N HIS A 19 0.39 -5.52 2.39
CA HIS A 19 1.81 -5.25 2.16
C HIS A 19 2.14 -5.13 0.67
N SER A 20 1.52 -5.96 -0.19
CA SER A 20 1.74 -5.94 -1.64
C SER A 20 1.30 -4.63 -2.29
N LEU A 21 0.32 -3.91 -1.72
CA LEU A 21 -0.08 -2.59 -2.21
C LEU A 21 0.97 -1.51 -1.91
N GLN A 22 1.68 -1.66 -0.80
CA GLN A 22 2.69 -0.70 -0.31
C GLN A 22 4.09 -0.98 -0.89
N LEU A 23 4.40 -2.25 -1.16
CA LEU A 23 5.73 -2.69 -1.62
C LEU A 23 6.23 -1.92 -2.83
N ALA A 24 5.41 -1.83 -3.89
CA ALA A 24 5.83 -1.25 -5.16
C ALA A 24 6.13 0.26 -5.05
N SER A 25 5.26 1.00 -4.36
CA SER A 25 5.43 2.45 -4.14
C SER A 25 6.55 2.75 -3.15
N GLY A 26 6.67 1.96 -2.09
CA GLY A 26 7.68 2.14 -1.05
C GLY A 26 9.10 1.80 -1.48
N MET A 27 9.32 0.64 -2.10
CA MET A 27 10.68 0.21 -2.42
C MET A 27 11.29 0.92 -3.63
N LEU A 28 10.48 1.19 -4.66
CA LEU A 28 11.00 1.69 -5.93
C LEU A 28 10.94 3.22 -6.08
N ILE A 29 9.94 3.87 -5.49
CA ILE A 29 9.64 5.28 -5.79
C ILE A 29 10.07 6.21 -4.64
N MET A 30 9.88 5.79 -3.39
CA MET A 30 10.12 6.60 -2.19
C MET A 30 11.58 7.07 -1.97
N PRO A 31 12.65 6.30 -2.27
CA PRO A 31 14.00 6.66 -1.85
C PRO A 31 14.52 7.99 -2.43
N SER A 32 14.24 8.28 -3.70
CA SER A 32 14.78 9.46 -4.39
C SER A 32 14.21 10.79 -3.85
N PRO A 33 12.87 10.95 -3.66
CA PRO A 33 12.31 12.14 -3.01
C PRO A 33 12.79 12.35 -1.57
N LEU A 34 12.94 11.27 -0.79
CA LEU A 34 13.46 11.34 0.57
C LEU A 34 14.91 11.82 0.60
N ALA A 35 15.77 11.26 -0.24
CA ALA A 35 17.17 11.67 -0.34
C ALA A 35 17.30 13.14 -0.80
N THR A 36 16.45 13.58 -1.73
CA THR A 36 16.43 14.98 -2.19
C THR A 36 16.01 15.95 -1.07
N THR A 37 15.08 15.55 -0.20
CA THR A 37 14.49 16.46 0.81
C THR A 37 15.23 16.42 2.15
N ALA A 38 15.59 15.24 2.64
CA ALA A 38 16.20 15.02 3.96
C ALA A 38 17.63 14.46 3.89
N GLY A 39 18.20 14.32 2.69
CA GLY A 39 19.57 13.84 2.53
C GLY A 39 19.78 12.47 3.17
N THR A 40 20.84 12.38 3.99
CA THR A 40 21.22 11.18 4.74
C THR A 40 20.25 10.84 5.87
N ASP A 41 19.45 11.79 6.34
CA ASP A 41 18.49 11.62 7.44
C ASP A 41 17.11 11.11 6.97
N GLY A 42 16.94 10.83 5.66
CA GLY A 42 15.67 10.40 5.08
C GLY A 42 15.09 9.10 5.67
N TRP A 43 15.93 8.22 6.23
CA TRP A 43 15.46 7.00 6.90
C TRP A 43 14.64 7.30 8.16
N ILE A 44 14.89 8.43 8.84
CA ILE A 44 14.10 8.86 10.01
C ILE A 44 12.68 9.22 9.57
N SER A 45 12.53 9.87 8.42
CA SER A 45 11.22 10.18 7.83
C SER A 45 10.42 8.91 7.52
N ILE A 46 11.07 7.83 7.09
CA ILE A 46 10.43 6.52 6.86
C ILE A 46 9.84 5.98 8.16
N ILE A 47 10.60 6.04 9.27
CA ILE A 47 10.14 5.58 10.59
C ILE A 47 8.98 6.43 11.10
N LEU A 48 9.06 7.76 10.96
CA LEU A 48 7.97 8.65 11.36
C LEU A 48 6.69 8.37 10.56
N GLY A 49 6.82 8.18 9.23
CA GLY A 49 5.72 7.79 8.36
C GLY A 49 5.10 6.45 8.78
N TRP A 50 5.94 5.46 9.07
CA TRP A 50 5.52 4.15 9.57
C TRP A 50 4.75 4.25 10.89
N MET A 51 5.22 5.04 11.85
CA MET A 51 4.55 5.20 13.14
C MET A 51 3.15 5.81 12.97
N VAL A 52 3.04 6.90 12.20
CA VAL A 52 1.76 7.58 11.96
C VAL A 52 0.77 6.65 11.25
N THR A 53 1.22 5.98 10.19
CA THR A 53 0.36 5.08 9.40
C THR A 53 -0.02 3.83 10.17
N SER A 54 0.87 3.30 11.00
CA SER A 54 0.57 2.18 11.90
C SER A 54 -0.53 2.54 12.91
N ILE A 55 -0.47 3.74 13.50
CA ILE A 55 -1.51 4.24 14.41
C ILE A 55 -2.86 4.34 13.67
N ILE A 56 -2.86 4.87 12.45
CA ILE A 56 -4.06 4.93 11.60
C ILE A 56 -4.60 3.52 11.32
N GLY A 57 -3.73 2.57 10.98
CA GLY A 57 -4.08 1.16 10.77
C GLY A 57 -4.75 0.53 11.98
N VAL A 58 -4.23 0.79 13.19
CA VAL A 58 -4.86 0.32 14.44
C VAL A 58 -6.26 0.91 14.59
N PHE A 59 -6.44 2.21 14.34
CA PHE A 59 -7.78 2.83 14.39
C PHE A 59 -8.77 2.24 13.39
N ILE A 60 -8.31 1.97 12.16
CA ILE A 60 -9.11 1.28 11.13
C ILE A 60 -9.63 -0.06 11.67
N VAL A 61 -8.74 -0.89 12.22
CA VAL A 61 -9.11 -2.21 12.73
C VAL A 61 -10.03 -2.11 13.95
N LEU A 62 -9.77 -1.20 14.88
CA LEU A 62 -10.63 -0.99 16.06
C LEU A 62 -12.05 -0.58 15.66
N MET A 63 -12.18 0.29 14.67
CA MET A 63 -13.47 0.70 14.12
C MET A 63 -14.22 -0.49 13.48
N LEU A 64 -13.51 -1.31 12.72
CA LEU A 64 -14.05 -2.53 12.10
C LEU A 64 -14.44 -3.61 13.12
N GLN A 65 -13.70 -3.73 14.23
CA GLN A 65 -14.03 -4.63 15.34
C GLN A 65 -15.30 -4.20 16.09
N LYS A 66 -15.54 -2.89 16.22
CA LYS A 66 -16.78 -2.36 16.82
C LYS A 66 -18.02 -2.52 15.92
N SER A 67 -17.83 -2.68 14.60
CA SER A 67 -18.91 -2.78 13.62
C SER A 67 -18.84 -4.05 12.76
N PRO A 68 -18.82 -5.27 13.36
CA PRO A 68 -18.47 -6.51 12.65
C PRO A 68 -19.49 -6.95 11.59
N SER A 69 -20.74 -6.48 11.69
CA SER A 69 -21.82 -6.77 10.75
C SER A 69 -22.04 -5.70 9.68
N LYS A 70 -21.29 -4.59 9.73
CA LYS A 70 -21.46 -3.45 8.81
C LYS A 70 -20.32 -3.40 7.80
N ASN A 71 -20.66 -3.14 6.54
CA ASN A 71 -19.66 -2.81 5.52
C ASN A 71 -19.22 -1.33 5.64
N PHE A 72 -18.13 -0.96 4.97
CA PHE A 72 -17.58 0.40 5.04
C PHE A 72 -18.63 1.50 4.73
N SER A 73 -19.47 1.29 3.72
CA SER A 73 -20.57 2.21 3.38
C SER A 73 -21.58 2.37 4.53
N GLN A 74 -22.00 1.27 5.15
CA GLN A 74 -22.91 1.26 6.28
C GLN A 74 -22.29 1.90 7.51
N ILE A 75 -20.98 1.73 7.71
CA ILE A 75 -20.27 2.38 8.81
C ILE A 75 -20.28 3.90 8.61
N LEU A 76 -19.90 4.40 7.43
CA LEU A 76 -19.95 5.83 7.12
C LEU A 76 -21.36 6.41 7.31
N LYS A 77 -22.39 5.71 6.81
CA LYS A 77 -23.78 6.13 6.96
C LYS A 77 -24.28 6.09 8.41
N THR A 78 -23.73 5.21 9.26
CA THR A 78 -24.08 5.14 10.69
C THR A 78 -23.54 6.36 11.43
N TYR A 79 -22.28 6.73 11.20
CA TYR A 79 -21.63 7.80 11.96
C TYR A 79 -21.95 9.20 11.44
N PHE A 80 -22.07 9.36 10.11
CA PHE A 80 -22.26 10.67 9.47
C PHE A 80 -23.67 10.89 8.90
N GLY A 81 -24.55 9.88 9.01
CA GLY A 81 -25.87 9.89 8.39
C GLY A 81 -25.86 9.57 6.89
N LYS A 82 -27.06 9.46 6.30
CA LYS A 82 -27.23 9.00 4.91
C LYS A 82 -26.57 9.92 3.88
N TRP A 83 -26.69 11.23 4.06
CA TRP A 83 -26.19 12.22 3.10
C TRP A 83 -24.67 12.36 3.15
N LEU A 84 -24.12 12.81 4.29
CA LEU A 84 -22.66 12.98 4.44
C LEU A 84 -21.91 11.65 4.30
N GLY A 85 -22.46 10.55 4.83
CA GLY A 85 -21.85 9.23 4.66
C GLY A 85 -21.77 8.77 3.21
N THR A 86 -22.74 9.16 2.37
CA THR A 86 -22.69 8.89 0.92
C THR A 86 -21.68 9.78 0.21
N ILE A 87 -21.59 11.07 0.58
CA ILE A 87 -20.58 11.99 0.05
C ILE A 87 -19.16 11.47 0.35
N PHE A 88 -18.88 11.06 1.60
CA PHE A 88 -17.58 10.50 1.96
C PHE A 88 -17.25 9.22 1.20
N LEU A 89 -18.25 8.35 0.98
CA LEU A 89 -18.06 7.15 0.18
C LEU A 89 -17.70 7.48 -1.28
N LEU A 90 -18.35 8.47 -1.88
CA LEU A 90 -18.06 8.91 -3.24
C LEU A 90 -16.67 9.54 -3.34
N LEU A 91 -16.31 10.42 -2.40
CA LEU A 91 -14.96 11.01 -2.33
C LEU A 91 -13.89 9.92 -2.21
N TYR A 92 -14.13 8.91 -1.38
CA TYR A 92 -13.23 7.78 -1.23
C TYR A 92 -13.15 6.91 -2.50
N ALA A 93 -14.27 6.70 -3.19
CA ALA A 93 -14.27 6.00 -4.48
C ALA A 93 -13.48 6.77 -5.56
N PHE A 94 -13.62 8.10 -5.62
CA PHE A 94 -12.81 8.94 -6.50
C PHE A 94 -11.33 8.86 -6.14
N TYR A 95 -10.98 8.91 -4.86
CA TYR A 95 -9.60 8.72 -4.41
C TYR A 95 -9.02 7.40 -4.90
N LEU A 96 -9.73 6.27 -4.71
CA LEU A 96 -9.28 4.96 -5.20
C LEU A 96 -9.16 4.91 -6.72
N PHE A 97 -10.08 5.56 -7.46
CA PHE A 97 -10.01 5.64 -8.91
C PHE A 97 -8.74 6.36 -9.37
N PHE A 98 -8.44 7.54 -8.80
CA PHE A 98 -7.22 8.28 -9.12
C PHE A 98 -5.95 7.53 -8.69
N ALA A 99 -5.96 6.86 -7.54
CA ALA A 99 -4.84 6.04 -7.08
C ALA A 99 -4.56 4.88 -8.05
N GLY A 100 -5.61 4.17 -8.49
CA GLY A 100 -5.51 3.11 -9.49
C GLY A 100 -5.04 3.63 -10.85
N PHE A 101 -5.58 4.76 -11.31
CA PHE A 101 -5.17 5.39 -12.56
C PHE A 101 -3.69 5.81 -12.54
N ASN A 102 -3.24 6.46 -11.46
CA ASN A 102 -1.83 6.82 -11.28
C ASN A 102 -0.91 5.59 -11.27
N THR A 103 -1.37 4.48 -10.67
CA THR A 103 -0.62 3.21 -10.67
C THR A 103 -0.49 2.62 -12.08
N LEU A 104 -1.56 2.68 -12.88
CA LEU A 104 -1.54 2.25 -14.28
C LEU A 104 -0.57 3.08 -15.12
N LEU A 105 -0.55 4.40 -14.94
CA LEU A 105 0.39 5.29 -15.63
C LEU A 105 1.84 4.95 -15.27
N LYS A 106 2.15 4.79 -13.99
CA LYS A 106 3.50 4.40 -13.54
C LYS A 106 3.93 3.05 -14.10
N ALA A 107 3.05 2.06 -14.11
CA ALA A 107 3.34 0.75 -14.72
C ALA A 107 3.59 0.86 -16.24
N THR A 108 2.81 1.72 -16.92
CA THR A 108 2.98 2.03 -18.34
C THR A 108 4.34 2.68 -18.61
N ASP A 109 4.75 3.65 -17.79
CA ASP A 109 6.04 4.32 -17.93
C ASP A 109 7.22 3.36 -17.73
N ILE A 110 7.14 2.46 -16.74
CA ILE A 110 8.15 1.43 -16.53
C ILE A 110 8.27 0.54 -17.78
N ILE A 111 7.16 0.00 -18.28
CA ILE A 111 7.21 -0.89 -19.46
C ILE A 111 7.69 -0.15 -20.71
N LYS A 112 7.29 1.10 -20.88
CA LYS A 112 7.75 1.94 -21.99
C LYS A 112 9.26 2.15 -21.93
N VAL A 113 9.81 2.54 -20.78
CA VAL A 113 11.24 2.80 -20.63
C VAL A 113 12.08 1.54 -20.83
N TRP A 114 11.63 0.40 -20.31
CA TRP A 114 12.46 -0.81 -20.22
C TRP A 114 12.21 -1.85 -21.31
N ILE A 115 11.03 -1.88 -21.92
CA ILE A 115 10.61 -2.97 -22.84
C ILE A 115 10.21 -2.42 -24.21
N PHE A 116 9.32 -1.43 -24.25
CA PHE A 116 8.73 -0.92 -25.50
C PHE A 116 8.89 0.60 -25.65
N PRO A 117 10.12 1.13 -25.82
CA PRO A 117 10.40 2.57 -25.84
C PRO A 117 9.75 3.29 -27.02
N SER A 118 9.61 2.62 -28.16
CA SER A 118 9.03 3.17 -29.38
C SER A 118 7.49 3.10 -29.41
N THR A 119 6.85 2.38 -28.49
CA THR A 119 5.40 2.19 -28.49
C THR A 119 4.70 3.35 -27.78
N PRO A 120 3.61 3.90 -28.35
CA PRO A 120 2.82 4.92 -27.67
C PRO A 120 2.26 4.43 -26.32
N ALA A 121 2.31 5.28 -25.30
CA ALA A 121 1.95 4.91 -23.92
C ALA A 121 0.49 4.43 -23.80
N TYR A 122 -0.44 5.01 -24.56
CA TYR A 122 -1.85 4.62 -24.52
C TYR A 122 -2.07 3.17 -24.99
N GLN A 123 -1.26 2.66 -25.92
CA GLN A 123 -1.36 1.28 -26.40
C GLN A 123 -0.91 0.30 -25.30
N ILE A 124 0.20 0.61 -24.63
CA ILE A 124 0.70 -0.15 -23.48
C ILE A 124 -0.33 -0.16 -22.35
N ALA A 125 -0.90 1.01 -22.01
CA ALA A 125 -1.92 1.13 -20.96
C ALA A 125 -3.17 0.28 -21.25
N ILE A 126 -3.68 0.29 -22.50
CA ILE A 126 -4.83 -0.53 -22.91
C ILE A 126 -4.52 -2.02 -22.77
N LEU A 127 -3.32 -2.45 -23.16
CA LEU A 127 -2.90 -3.86 -23.02
C LEU A 127 -2.80 -4.28 -21.56
N LEU A 128 -2.31 -3.39 -20.67
CA LEU A 128 -2.23 -3.64 -19.23
C LEU A 128 -3.61 -3.71 -18.56
N LEU A 129 -4.62 -3.02 -19.08
CA LEU A 129 -5.97 -3.07 -18.52
C LEU A 129 -6.60 -4.47 -18.61
N LEU A 130 -6.29 -5.25 -19.65
CA LEU A 130 -6.87 -6.59 -19.85
C LEU A 130 -6.64 -7.53 -18.64
N PRO A 131 -5.41 -7.80 -18.18
CA PRO A 131 -5.19 -8.66 -17.02
C PRO A 131 -5.79 -8.08 -15.73
N PHE A 132 -5.80 -6.75 -15.55
CA PHE A 132 -6.43 -6.13 -14.38
C PHE A 132 -7.94 -6.35 -14.34
N ILE A 133 -8.61 -6.20 -15.49
CA ILE A 133 -10.06 -6.44 -15.60
C ILE A 133 -10.36 -7.91 -15.29
N ILE A 134 -9.62 -8.85 -15.89
CA ILE A 134 -9.79 -10.28 -15.65
C ILE A 134 -9.62 -10.63 -14.16
N LEU A 135 -8.56 -10.11 -13.52
CA LEU A 135 -8.33 -10.33 -12.09
C LEU A 135 -9.46 -9.74 -11.23
N SER A 136 -9.90 -8.51 -11.54
CA SER A 136 -10.95 -7.83 -10.78
C SER A 136 -12.29 -8.57 -10.84
N LEU A 137 -12.65 -9.12 -12.00
CA LEU A 137 -13.86 -9.91 -12.20
C LEU A 137 -13.80 -11.29 -11.52
N SER A 138 -12.59 -11.82 -11.30
CA SER A 138 -12.36 -13.12 -10.65
C SER A 138 -12.57 -13.11 -9.13
N GLY A 139 -12.77 -11.93 -8.54
CA GLY A 139 -13.14 -11.76 -7.12
C GLY A 139 -11.96 -11.82 -6.14
N ILE A 140 -12.28 -11.64 -4.85
CA ILE A 140 -11.28 -11.41 -3.79
C ILE A 140 -10.29 -12.58 -3.61
N ARG A 141 -10.71 -13.81 -3.88
CA ARG A 141 -9.85 -15.00 -3.76
C ARG A 141 -8.77 -15.02 -4.84
N ALA A 142 -9.11 -14.61 -6.07
CA ALA A 142 -8.13 -14.47 -7.14
C ALA A 142 -7.13 -13.36 -6.84
N LEU A 143 -7.61 -12.20 -6.35
CA LEU A 143 -6.76 -11.07 -5.94
C LEU A 143 -5.77 -11.44 -4.84
N THR A 144 -6.24 -12.10 -3.78
CA THR A 144 -5.36 -12.54 -2.68
C THR A 144 -4.36 -13.59 -3.12
N SER A 145 -4.77 -14.56 -3.95
CA SER A 145 -3.86 -15.57 -4.51
C SER A 145 -2.80 -14.93 -5.41
N TYR A 146 -3.18 -13.94 -6.22
CA TYR A 146 -2.25 -13.17 -7.03
C TYR A 146 -1.26 -12.37 -6.17
N SER A 147 -1.72 -11.71 -5.10
CA SER A 147 -0.83 -10.98 -4.18
C SER A 147 0.20 -11.91 -3.52
N MET A 148 -0.20 -13.14 -3.17
CA MET A 148 0.70 -14.15 -2.63
C MET A 148 1.77 -14.54 -3.64
N LEU A 149 1.39 -14.77 -4.90
CA LEU A 149 2.33 -15.02 -5.98
C LEU A 149 3.33 -13.86 -6.09
N VAL A 150 2.84 -12.63 -6.24
CA VAL A 150 3.69 -11.45 -6.39
C VAL A 150 4.66 -11.32 -5.21
N PHE A 151 4.18 -11.50 -3.98
CA PHE A 151 5.01 -11.43 -2.78
C PHE A 151 6.17 -12.43 -2.81
N PHE A 152 5.93 -13.71 -3.13
CA PHE A 152 7.03 -14.68 -3.20
C PHE A 152 8.00 -14.38 -4.35
N PHE A 153 7.52 -13.83 -5.46
CA PHE A 153 8.36 -13.40 -6.57
C PHE A 153 9.18 -12.14 -6.28
N THR A 154 8.77 -11.29 -5.33
CA THR A 154 9.47 -10.03 -5.01
C THR A 154 10.17 -10.04 -3.65
N ALA A 155 9.88 -11.00 -2.76
CA ALA A 155 10.43 -11.05 -1.39
C ALA A 155 11.97 -11.12 -1.33
N TRP A 156 12.64 -11.58 -2.39
CA TRP A 156 14.10 -11.62 -2.47
C TRP A 156 14.74 -10.28 -2.88
N MET A 157 13.97 -9.34 -3.45
CA MET A 157 14.51 -8.07 -3.96
C MET A 157 15.20 -7.23 -2.88
N PRO A 158 14.67 -7.08 -1.64
CA PRO A 158 15.37 -6.35 -0.59
C PRO A 158 16.76 -6.93 -0.27
N LEU A 159 16.88 -8.26 -0.27
CA LEU A 159 18.17 -8.93 -0.03
C LEU A 159 19.16 -8.64 -1.16
N PHE A 160 18.68 -8.58 -2.41
CA PHE A 160 19.49 -8.21 -3.56
C PHE A 160 19.97 -6.75 -3.51
N LEU A 161 19.10 -5.82 -3.08
CA LEU A 161 19.49 -4.43 -2.84
C LEU A 161 20.56 -4.32 -1.76
N LEU A 162 20.43 -5.06 -0.65
CA LEU A 162 21.45 -5.11 0.39
C LEU A 162 22.78 -5.69 -0.10
N PHE A 163 22.73 -6.73 -0.94
CA PHE A 163 23.93 -7.30 -1.55
C PHE A 163 24.67 -6.28 -2.42
N SER A 164 23.94 -5.44 -3.15
CA SER A 164 24.52 -4.39 -4.01
C SER A 164 25.29 -3.32 -3.23
N LEU A 165 24.98 -3.14 -1.94
CA LEU A 165 25.70 -2.20 -1.06
C LEU A 165 27.05 -2.74 -0.58
N LYS A 166 27.33 -4.06 -0.69
CA LYS A 166 28.50 -4.72 -0.08
C LYS A 166 29.84 -4.08 -0.46
N SER A 167 29.98 -3.55 -1.68
CA SER A 167 31.26 -2.99 -2.15
C SER A 167 31.54 -1.56 -1.66
N ASN A 168 30.50 -0.78 -1.34
CA ASN A 168 30.62 0.67 -1.07
C ASN A 168 29.90 1.09 0.22
N TYR A 169 29.59 0.14 1.09
CA TYR A 169 28.92 0.41 2.35
C TYR A 169 29.91 1.05 3.34
N ASN A 170 29.67 2.31 3.68
CA ASN A 170 30.35 3.00 4.76
C ASN A 170 29.31 3.61 5.72
N PRO A 171 29.16 3.08 6.95
CA PRO A 171 28.25 3.62 7.95
C PRO A 171 28.49 5.09 8.28
N LEU A 172 29.72 5.59 8.09
CA LEU A 172 30.07 6.99 8.35
C LEU A 172 29.34 7.95 7.43
N HIS A 173 28.82 7.49 6.28
CA HIS A 173 28.00 8.31 5.39
C HIS A 173 26.63 8.66 5.99
N LEU A 174 26.19 7.99 7.07
CA LEU A 174 24.99 8.35 7.82
C LEU A 174 25.24 9.45 8.86
N LEU A 175 26.51 9.85 9.06
CA LEU A 175 26.88 10.88 10.01
C LEU A 175 27.21 12.21 9.30
N PRO A 176 26.97 13.36 9.95
CA PRO A 176 26.27 13.50 11.23
C PRO A 176 24.76 13.28 11.07
N ILE A 177 24.11 12.72 12.10
CA ILE A 177 22.65 12.63 12.16
C ILE A 177 22.10 14.04 12.45
N PHE A 178 21.00 14.42 11.80
CA PHE A 178 20.42 15.77 11.86
C PHE A 178 21.32 16.84 11.25
N LYS A 179 22.00 16.51 10.14
CA LYS A 179 22.97 17.40 9.48
C LYS A 179 22.37 18.78 9.18
N ASP A 180 21.14 18.78 8.67
CA ASP A 180 20.39 19.99 8.28
C ASP A 180 19.25 20.31 9.28
N GLY A 181 19.31 19.71 10.48
CA GLY A 181 18.29 19.82 11.53
C GLY A 181 17.04 18.96 11.29
N ILE A 182 15.99 19.22 12.08
CA ILE A 182 14.76 18.37 12.09
C ILE A 182 13.75 18.77 11.00
N SER A 183 13.76 20.04 10.56
CA SER A 183 12.79 20.56 9.59
C SER A 183 12.77 19.78 8.26
N PRO A 184 13.91 19.45 7.63
CA PRO A 184 13.94 18.64 6.42
C PRO A 184 13.36 17.23 6.63
N ILE A 185 13.61 16.61 7.79
CA ILE A 185 13.11 15.28 8.14
C ILE A 185 11.58 15.29 8.21
N ILE A 186 10.98 16.25 8.91
CA ILE A 186 9.52 16.38 9.03
C ILE A 186 8.90 16.65 7.66
N LYS A 187 9.53 17.53 6.85
CA LYS A 187 9.06 17.82 5.49
C LYS A 187 9.12 16.59 4.60
N ALA A 188 10.16 15.78 4.71
CA ALA A 188 10.33 14.55 3.94
C ALA A 188 9.35 13.44 4.36
N THR A 189 8.83 13.45 5.59
CA THR A 189 7.80 12.49 6.03
C THR A 189 6.56 12.51 5.13
N LYS A 190 6.22 13.64 4.50
CA LYS A 190 5.09 13.70 3.54
C LYS A 190 5.28 12.77 2.33
N GLU A 191 6.54 12.52 1.93
CA GLU A 191 6.88 11.64 0.80
C GLU A 191 6.55 10.17 1.11
N THR A 192 6.37 9.83 2.38
CA THR A 192 6.00 8.48 2.84
C THR A 192 4.49 8.22 2.79
N ILE A 193 3.65 9.26 2.61
CA ILE A 193 2.19 9.13 2.63
C ILE A 193 1.70 8.20 1.51
N THR A 194 2.19 8.39 0.28
CA THR A 194 1.79 7.55 -0.86
C THR A 194 2.34 6.12 -0.77
N PRO A 195 3.61 5.90 -0.40
CA PRO A 195 4.15 4.57 -0.09
C PRO A 195 3.35 3.77 0.94
N TYR A 196 2.94 4.41 2.03
CA TYR A 196 2.16 3.74 3.09
C TYR A 196 0.66 3.72 2.82
N ALA A 197 0.17 4.41 1.78
CA ALA A 197 -1.21 4.27 1.33
C ALA A 197 -1.47 2.83 0.88
N GLY A 198 -2.66 2.32 1.17
CA GLY A 198 -3.05 0.93 0.95
C GLY A 198 -3.52 0.21 2.23
N LEU A 199 -3.15 0.70 3.42
CA LEU A 199 -3.67 0.18 4.70
C LEU A 199 -5.21 0.25 4.78
N GLU A 200 -5.78 1.28 4.18
CA GLU A 200 -7.22 1.53 4.12
C GLU A 200 -7.99 0.44 3.36
N ILE A 201 -7.32 -0.40 2.56
CA ILE A 201 -7.95 -1.57 1.93
C ILE A 201 -8.48 -2.56 2.99
N ALA A 202 -7.95 -2.50 4.22
CA ALA A 202 -8.46 -3.22 5.38
C ALA A 202 -9.98 -3.06 5.55
N TYR A 203 -10.56 -1.90 5.22
CA TYR A 203 -12.01 -1.68 5.24
C TYR A 203 -12.81 -2.67 4.38
N PHE A 204 -12.23 -3.17 3.30
CA PHE A 204 -12.88 -4.06 2.34
C PHE A 204 -12.49 -5.52 2.54
N ILE A 205 -11.26 -5.80 2.96
CA ILE A 205 -10.77 -7.18 3.13
C ILE A 205 -11.03 -7.75 4.54
N TYR A 206 -11.16 -6.91 5.57
CA TYR A 206 -11.42 -7.35 6.95
C TYR A 206 -12.66 -8.23 7.14
N PRO A 207 -13.82 -8.00 6.47
CA PRO A 207 -14.98 -8.86 6.61
C PRO A 207 -14.71 -10.34 6.30
N PHE A 208 -13.75 -10.60 5.42
CA PHE A 208 -13.32 -11.91 4.94
C PHE A 208 -12.24 -12.57 5.82
N LEU A 209 -11.67 -11.84 6.77
CA LEU A 209 -10.62 -12.36 7.66
C LEU A 209 -11.18 -13.37 8.66
N GLN A 210 -10.60 -14.56 8.72
CA GLN A 210 -11.04 -15.64 9.63
C GLN A 210 -10.84 -15.28 11.12
N LYS A 211 -9.62 -14.91 11.52
CA LYS A 211 -9.25 -14.63 12.91
C LYS A 211 -9.18 -13.13 13.16
N LYS A 212 -10.34 -12.47 13.19
CA LYS A 212 -10.48 -11.01 13.34
C LYS A 212 -9.80 -10.43 14.59
N GLN A 213 -9.65 -11.22 15.66
CA GLN A 213 -8.91 -10.84 16.86
C GLN A 213 -7.41 -10.59 16.60
N LYS A 214 -6.85 -11.17 15.53
CA LYS A 214 -5.45 -10.96 15.12
C LYS A 214 -5.28 -9.82 14.12
N ALA A 215 -6.35 -9.12 13.73
CA ALA A 215 -6.31 -8.09 12.70
C ALA A 215 -5.36 -6.93 13.04
N ILE A 216 -5.28 -6.53 14.32
CA ILE A 216 -4.35 -5.46 14.77
C ILE A 216 -2.90 -5.90 14.54
N LYS A 217 -2.56 -7.13 14.95
CA LYS A 217 -1.23 -7.69 14.69
C LYS A 217 -0.97 -7.80 13.18
N GLY A 218 -1.98 -8.21 12.41
CA GLY A 218 -1.89 -8.32 10.96
C GLY A 218 -1.60 -6.99 10.27
N ILE A 219 -2.34 -5.93 10.61
CA ILE A 219 -2.16 -4.63 9.96
C ILE A 219 -0.82 -3.98 10.30
N LEU A 220 -0.32 -4.16 11.53
CA LEU A 220 1.01 -3.68 11.93
C LEU A 220 2.13 -4.40 11.19
N ILE A 221 2.04 -5.72 11.04
CA ILE A 221 3.02 -6.51 10.28
C ILE A 221 2.95 -6.15 8.79
N ALA A 222 1.75 -5.96 8.23
CA ALA A 222 1.59 -5.60 6.83
C ALA A 222 2.24 -4.25 6.49
N ASN A 223 2.22 -3.31 7.42
CA ASN A 223 2.80 -1.97 7.27
C ASN A 223 4.33 -1.94 7.34
N THR A 224 5.00 -3.09 7.53
CA THR A 224 6.46 -3.20 7.66
C THR A 224 7.04 -3.75 6.37
#